data_AF-Q18DE8-F1
#
_entry.id   AF-Q18DE8-F1
#
_cell.length_a   1.000
_cell.length_b   1.000
_cell.length_c   1.000
_cell.angle_alpha   90.00
_cell.angle_beta   90.00
_cell.angle_gamma   90.00
#
_symmetry.space_group_name_H-M   'P 1'
#
loop_
_entity.id
_entity.type
_entity.pdbx_description
1 polymer ?
#
loop_
_entity_poly.entity_id
_entity_poly.type
_entity_poly.pdbx_seq_one_letter_code
_entity_poly.pdbx_strand_id
1 'polypeptide(L)' 'MVMYDPKDDESLWPTEGYAVIEMDEFKHPSSDDFMIMLAQFDDPTELTLPVNKVGYRYYVHSADMESWTTESWEEIYGD' A
#
# COMPACT_ATOMS: atom_id res chain seq x y z
N MET A 1 -16.86 12.55 13.48
CA MET A 1 -15.59 11.81 13.40
C MET A 1 -15.45 11.42 11.95
N VAL A 2 -14.56 12.08 11.20
CA VAL A 2 -14.37 11.76 9.78
C VAL A 2 -13.61 10.46 9.74
N MET A 3 -14.25 9.38 9.28
CA MET A 3 -13.56 8.14 9.01
C MET A 3 -12.74 8.38 7.75
N TYR A 4 -11.41 8.36 7.87
CA TYR A 4 -10.54 8.38 6.71
C TYR A 4 -10.66 7.01 6.04
N ASP A 5 -11.13 6.97 4.80
CA ASP A 5 -11.16 5.75 4.01
C ASP A 5 -10.00 5.83 2.99
N PRO A 6 -9.03 4.90 3.03
CA PRO A 6 -7.94 4.84 2.06
C PRO A 6 -8.42 4.85 0.59
N LYS A 7 -9.63 4.37 0.32
CA LYS A 7 -10.16 4.29 -1.04
C LYS A 7 -10.58 5.64 -1.59
N ASP A 8 -10.80 6.63 -0.73
CA ASP A 8 -11.10 8.01 -1.14
C ASP A 8 -9.83 8.81 -1.47
N ASP A 9 -8.64 8.30 -1.16
CA ASP A 9 -7.36 8.98 -1.44
C ASP A 9 -6.76 8.49 -2.76
N GLU A 10 -7.06 9.21 -3.85
CA GLU A 10 -6.56 8.93 -5.20
C GLU A 10 -5.02 8.87 -5.26
N SER A 11 -4.31 9.50 -4.31
CA SER A 11 -2.85 9.51 -4.25
C SER A 11 -2.26 8.14 -3.86
N LEU A 12 -3.07 7.25 -3.29
CA LEU A 12 -2.67 5.88 -2.93
C LEU A 12 -2.85 4.89 -4.07
N TRP A 13 -3.51 5.29 -5.17
CA TRP A 13 -3.80 4.41 -6.30
C TRP A 13 -2.88 4.76 -7.47
N PRO A 14 -2.11 3.80 -8.00
CA PRO A 14 -1.33 4.05 -9.19
C PRO A 14 -2.25 4.25 -10.40
N THR A 15 -1.79 5.02 -11.39
CA THR A 15 -2.54 5.17 -12.64
C THR A 15 -2.43 3.93 -13.53
N GLU A 16 -1.28 3.23 -13.47
CA GLU A 16 -0.98 2.01 -14.23
C GLU A 16 -0.14 1.07 -13.34
N GLY A 17 -0.25 -0.25 -13.54
CA GLY A 17 0.50 -1.25 -12.78
C GLY A 17 0.10 -1.32 -11.30
N TYR A 18 1.08 -1.27 -10.41
CA TYR A 18 0.94 -1.47 -8.98
C TYR A 18 1.74 -0.45 -8.16
N ALA A 19 1.34 -0.24 -6.91
CA ALA A 19 1.99 0.64 -5.96
C ALA A 19 2.13 0.00 -4.58
N VAL A 20 3.26 0.23 -3.91
CA VAL A 20 3.46 -0.14 -2.50
C VAL A 20 3.01 1.01 -1.62
N ILE A 21 2.08 0.74 -0.72
CA ILE A 21 1.59 1.68 0.28
C ILE A 21 2.12 1.27 1.66
N GLU A 22 2.72 2.21 2.37
CA GLU A 22 3.12 2.07 3.77
C GLU A 22 2.07 2.72 4.65
N MET A 23 1.57 1.98 5.63
CA MET A 23 0.64 2.43 6.66
C MET A 23 1.36 2.48 8.01
N ASP A 24 1.35 3.64 8.65
CA ASP A 24 1.91 3.84 9.98
C ASP A 24 0.82 3.63 11.05
N GLU A 25 0.84 2.48 11.75
CA GLU A 25 -0.17 2.14 12.76
C GLU A 25 -0.09 3.02 14.02
N PHE A 26 0.99 3.79 14.20
CA PHE A 26 1.12 4.71 15.33
C PHE A 26 0.49 6.07 15.04
N LYS A 27 0.22 6.41 13.77
CA LYS A 27 -0.42 7.66 13.39
C LYS A 27 -1.94 7.54 13.44
N HIS A 28 -2.59 8.66 13.74
CA HIS A 28 -4.04 8.73 13.69
C HIS A 28 -4.49 8.60 12.22
N PRO A 29 -5.57 7.84 11.91
CA PRO A 29 -6.02 7.61 10.53
C PRO A 29 -6.36 8.88 9.76
N SER A 30 -6.69 9.97 10.47
CA SER A 30 -6.93 11.28 9.86
C SER A 30 -5.66 12.08 9.54
N SER A 31 -4.47 11.52 9.73
CA SER A 31 -3.21 12.19 9.41
C SER A 31 -2.85 11.94 7.95
N ASP A 32 -2.44 12.97 7.21
CA ASP A 32 -2.03 12.83 5.82
C ASP A 32 -0.85 11.85 5.63
N ASP A 33 0.01 11.70 6.65
CA ASP A 33 1.11 10.74 6.63
C ASP A 33 0.76 9.36 7.22
N PHE A 34 -0.52 9.05 7.39
CA PHE A 34 -0.97 7.75 7.92
C PHE A 34 -0.77 6.64 6.89
N MET A 35 -1.04 6.93 5.62
CA MET A 35 -0.75 6.05 4.49
C MET A 35 0.00 6.83 3.42
N ILE A 36 1.12 6.28 2.95
CA ILE A 36 1.95 6.91 1.92
C ILE A 36 2.31 5.90 0.85
N MET A 37 2.35 6.36 -0.40
CA MET A 37 2.88 5.57 -1.51
C MET A 37 4.41 5.61 -1.48
N LEU A 38 5.05 4.46 -1.37
CA LEU A 38 6.51 4.33 -1.35
C LEU A 38 7.10 4.21 -2.76
N ALA A 39 6.49 3.37 -3.60
CA ALA A 39 6.99 3.05 -4.93
C ALA A 39 5.86 2.58 -5.83
N GLN A 40 6.04 2.73 -7.14
CA GLN A 40 5.20 2.15 -8.18
C GLN A 40 6.04 1.23 -9.07
N PHE A 41 5.41 0.19 -9.61
CA PHE A 41 6.05 -0.84 -10.41
C PHE A 41 5.03 -1.46 -11.36
N ASP A 42 5.49 -1.90 -12.53
CA ASP A 42 4.63 -2.44 -13.59
C ASP A 42 4.44 -3.97 -13.46
N ASP A 43 5.45 -4.69 -12.95
CA ASP A 43 5.43 -6.14 -12.86
C ASP A 43 5.29 -6.65 -11.42
N PRO A 44 4.39 -7.60 -11.15
CA PRO A 44 4.11 -8.02 -9.79
C PRO A 44 5.30 -8.68 -9.05
N THR A 45 6.31 -9.14 -9.79
CA THR A 45 7.54 -9.74 -9.24
C THR A 45 8.59 -8.70 -8.83
N GLU A 46 8.42 -7.44 -9.24
CA GLU A 46 9.33 -6.33 -8.90
C GLU A 46 9.03 -5.70 -7.53
N LEU A 47 8.07 -6.27 -6.79
CA LEU A 47 7.71 -5.80 -5.45
C LEU A 47 8.94 -5.75 -4.55
N THR A 48 9.37 -4.53 -4.22
CA THR A 48 10.46 -4.31 -3.27
C THR A 48 9.90 -3.75 -1.98
N LEU A 49 9.78 -4.61 -0.97
CA LEU A 49 9.35 -4.19 0.35
C LEU A 49 10.54 -3.60 1.13
N PRO A 50 10.38 -2.43 1.77
CA PRO A 50 11.38 -1.99 2.73
C PRO A 50 11.47 -2.98 3.89
N VAL A 51 12.61 -2.99 4.58
CA VAL A 51 12.84 -3.84 5.75
C VAL A 51 11.67 -3.67 6.73
N ASN A 52 11.11 -4.79 7.18
CA ASN A 52 9.96 -4.82 8.08
C ASN A 52 10.22 -3.90 9.30
N LYS A 53 9.42 -2.83 9.42
CA LYS A 53 9.49 -1.86 10.50
C LYS A 53 8.34 -2.15 11.47
N VAL A 54 8.64 -2.19 12.76
CA VAL A 54 7.62 -2.44 13.79
C VAL A 54 6.55 -1.33 13.74
N GLY A 55 5.28 -1.74 13.69
CA GLY A 55 4.11 -0.86 13.63
C GLY A 55 3.89 -0.17 12.29
N TYR A 56 4.53 -0.67 11.24
CA TYR A 56 4.19 -0.34 9.86
C TYR A 56 3.58 -1.57 9.18
N ARG A 57 2.54 -1.33 8.39
CA ARG A 57 1.98 -2.33 7.48
C ARG A 57 2.17 -1.89 6.05
N TYR A 58 2.35 -2.87 5.18
CA TYR A 58 2.53 -2.62 3.76
C TYR A 58 1.36 -3.23 2.99
N TYR A 59 0.90 -2.48 2.01
CA TYR A 59 -0.16 -2.88 1.10
C TYR A 59 0.32 -2.71 -0.32
N VAL A 60 -0.24 -3.49 -1.23
CA VAL A 60 -0.08 -3.30 -2.67
C VAL A 60 -1.42 -2.85 -3.23
N HIS A 61 -1.42 -1.79 -4.02
CA HIS A 61 -2.60 -1.30 -4.73
C HIS A 61 -2.39 -1.43 -6.23
N SER A 62 -3.38 -1.93 -6.97
CA SER A 62 -3.38 -1.90 -8.43
C SER A 62 -4.14 -0.70 -8.97
N ALA A 63 -3.90 -0.39 -10.24
CA ALA A 63 -4.68 0.61 -10.97
C ALA A 63 -6.18 0.25 -11.07
N ASP A 64 -6.53 -1.03 -10.92
CA ASP A 64 -7.91 -1.54 -10.93
C ASP A 64 -8.66 -1.36 -9.60
N MET A 65 -8.10 -0.57 -8.66
CA MET A 65 -8.64 -0.37 -7.32
C MET A 65 -8.69 -1.65 -6.45
N GLU A 66 -7.79 -2.60 -6.73
CA GLU A 66 -7.62 -3.77 -5.89
C GLU A 66 -6.46 -3.56 -4.91
N SER A 67 -6.64 -4.06 -3.68
CA SER A 67 -5.68 -3.89 -2.60
C SER A 67 -5.36 -5.22 -1.93
N TRP A 68 -4.09 -5.51 -1.74
CA TRP A 68 -3.62 -6.71 -1.03
C TRP A 68 -2.68 -6.31 0.11
N THR A 69 -2.64 -7.11 1.17
CA THR A 69 -1.50 -7.07 2.09
C THR A 69 -0.30 -7.69 1.39
N THR A 70 0.91 -7.30 1.78
CA THR A 70 2.12 -7.90 1.22
C THR A 70 2.21 -9.41 1.46
N GLU A 71 1.71 -9.89 2.60
CA GLU A 71 1.63 -11.33 2.88
C GLU A 71 0.77 -12.04 1.83
N SER A 72 -0.45 -11.54 1.55
CA SER A 72 -1.31 -12.13 0.53
C SER A 72 -0.74 -11.95 -0.88
N TRP A 73 0.00 -10.87 -1.13
CA TRP A 73 0.68 -10.66 -2.39
C TRP A 73 1.77 -11.71 -2.63
N GLU A 74 2.62 -11.96 -1.64
CA GLU A 74 3.65 -13.01 -1.70
C GLU A 74 3.04 -14.40 -1.84
N GLU A 75 1.86 -14.67 -1.25
CA GLU A 75 1.15 -15.94 -1.49
C GLU A 75 0.65 -16.13 -2.93
N ILE A 76 0.39 -15.03 -3.66
CA ILE A 76 -0.13 -15.06 -5.03
C ILE A 76 1.00 -15.00 -6.07
N TYR A 77 2.00 -14.14 -5.84
CA TYR A 77 3.04 -13.76 -6.79
C TYR A 77 4.46 -14.05 -6.31
N GLY A 78 4.64 -14.45 -5.05
CA GLY A 78 5.93 -14.91 -4.52
C GLY A 78 6.20 -16.34 -5.00
N ASP A 79 7.00 -16.45 -6.07
CA ASP A 79 7.53 -17.71 -6.60
C ASP A 79 8.56 -18.35 -5.65
#